data_AF-A0A0T9QNQ5-F1
#
_entry.id   AF-A0A0T9QNQ5-F1
#
_cell.length_a   1.000
_cell.length_b   1.000
_cell.length_c   1.000
_cell.angle_alpha   90.00
_cell.angle_beta   90.00
_cell.angle_gamma   90.00
#
_symmetry.space_group_name_H-M   'P 1'
#
loop_
_entity.id
_entity.type
_entity.pdbx_description
1 polymer ?
#
loop_
_entity_poly.entity_id
_entity_poly.type
_entity_poly.pdbx_seq_one_letter_code
_entity_poly.pdbx_strand_id
1 'polypeptide(L)'
;MKAIHLGTLVRVFFGQDYDLFGEGVDEILASYRNTENQQTIQKTIDEANMLLTAYPEEKELELEFADLAEGEFFPASWGYNAQSFLEKIVVTLSK
;
A
#
# COMPACT_ATOMS: atom_id res chain seq x y z
N MET A 1 -14.04 -6.96 -0.79
CA MET A 1 -13.16 -8.12 -1.11
C MET A 1 -11.93 -7.97 -0.22
N LYS A 2 -11.37 -9.04 0.39
CA LYS A 2 -10.28 -8.85 1.36
C LYS A 2 -8.92 -8.79 0.64
N ALA A 3 -8.31 -7.61 0.55
CA ALA A 3 -6.98 -7.42 0.00
C ALA A 3 -5.92 -7.74 1.07
N ILE A 4 -5.51 -9.01 1.11
CA ILE A 4 -4.70 -9.54 2.22
C ILE A 4 -3.26 -9.07 2.11
N HIS A 5 -2.69 -9.07 0.91
CA HIS A 5 -1.27 -8.80 0.69
C HIS A 5 -0.97 -7.30 0.75
N LEU A 6 -1.81 -6.48 0.12
CA LEU A 6 -1.79 -5.03 0.24
C LEU A 6 -2.06 -4.59 1.69
N GLY A 7 -3.04 -5.22 2.36
CA GLY A 7 -3.30 -4.95 3.77
C GLY A 7 -2.11 -5.25 4.68
N THR A 8 -1.32 -6.29 4.38
CA THR A 8 -0.07 -6.57 5.10
C THR A 8 0.99 -5.51 4.84
N LEU A 9 1.21 -5.09 3.58
CA LEU A 9 2.12 -4.00 3.26
C LEU A 9 1.75 -2.74 4.05
N VAL A 10 0.47 -2.34 4.01
CA VAL A 10 -0.01 -1.10 4.64
C VAL A 10 0.08 -1.16 6.16
N ARG A 11 -0.36 -2.24 6.79
CA ARG A 11 -0.45 -2.31 8.27
C ARG A 11 0.85 -2.72 8.96
N VAL A 12 1.72 -3.48 8.28
CA VAL A 12 2.97 -3.95 8.87
C VAL A 12 4.14 -3.05 8.50
N PHE A 13 4.35 -2.80 7.22
CA PHE A 13 5.53 -2.05 6.76
C PHE A 13 5.36 -0.54 6.90
N PHE A 14 4.14 -0.05 6.67
CA PHE A 14 3.78 1.36 6.81
C PHE A 14 3.07 1.68 8.14
N GLY A 15 2.89 0.69 9.02
CA GLY A 15 2.23 0.85 10.31
C GLY A 15 3.04 1.66 11.31
N GLN A 16 2.70 1.54 12.59
CA GLN A 16 3.30 2.35 13.66
C GLN A 16 4.83 2.22 13.76
N ASP A 17 5.36 1.03 13.51
CA ASP A 17 6.80 0.72 13.58
C ASP A 17 7.48 0.80 12.19
N TYR A 18 7.04 1.71 11.32
CA TYR A 18 7.55 1.84 9.95
C TYR A 18 9.07 2.12 9.90
N ASP A 19 9.61 2.75 10.93
CA ASP A 19 11.02 3.13 11.07
C ASP A 19 11.96 1.92 11.12
N LEU A 20 11.43 0.73 11.45
CA LEU A 20 12.14 -0.54 11.31
C LEU A 20 12.38 -0.94 9.84
N PHE A 21 11.60 -0.39 8.91
CA PHE A 21 11.64 -0.73 7.49
C PHE A 21 12.22 0.40 6.60
N GLY A 22 12.11 1.66 7.03
CA GLY A 22 12.69 2.82 6.34
C GLY A 22 12.11 4.15 6.81
N GLU A 23 12.67 5.27 6.37
CA GLU A 23 12.19 6.61 6.75
C GLU A 23 11.24 7.22 5.69
N GLY A 24 11.16 6.60 4.52
CA GLY A 24 10.41 7.09 3.36
C GLY A 24 9.65 5.98 2.63
N VAL A 25 8.63 6.36 1.86
CA VAL A 25 7.82 5.41 1.04
C VAL A 25 8.69 4.53 0.16
N ASP A 26 9.69 5.13 -0.52
CA ASP A 26 10.57 4.38 -1.42
C ASP A 26 11.47 3.38 -0.66
N GLU A 27 11.96 3.75 0.52
CA GLU A 27 12.78 2.86 1.35
C GLU A 27 11.96 1.70 1.91
N ILE A 28 10.76 1.97 2.40
CA ILE A 28 9.84 0.97 2.92
C ILE A 28 9.42 -0.01 1.81
N LEU A 29 9.11 0.48 0.60
CA LEU A 29 8.79 -0.39 -0.54
C LEU A 29 9.99 -1.22 -0.99
N ALA A 30 11.21 -0.68 -0.92
CA ALA A 30 12.42 -1.45 -1.17
C ALA A 30 12.63 -2.54 -0.11
N SER A 31 12.39 -2.24 1.16
CA SER A 31 12.46 -3.19 2.28
C SER A 31 11.42 -4.31 2.12
N TYR A 32 10.19 -3.97 1.77
CA TYR A 32 9.12 -4.92 1.43
C TYR A 32 9.54 -5.87 0.31
N ARG A 33 10.06 -5.31 -0.78
CA ARG A 33 10.54 -6.07 -1.95
C ARG A 33 11.67 -7.04 -1.61
N ASN A 34 12.54 -6.67 -0.67
CA ASN A 34 13.66 -7.52 -0.23
C ASN A 34 13.24 -8.60 0.76
N THR A 35 12.10 -8.44 1.42
CA THR A 35 11.59 -9.36 2.44
C THR A 35 10.64 -10.40 1.83
N GLU A 36 9.77 -9.97 0.92
CA GLU A 36 8.74 -10.82 0.33
C GLU A 36 9.19 -11.56 -0.93
N ASN A 37 8.54 -12.69 -1.22
CA ASN A 37 8.76 -13.41 -2.46
C ASN A 37 8.00 -12.76 -3.64
N GLN A 38 8.44 -13.04 -4.86
CA GLN A 38 7.85 -12.50 -6.10
C GLN A 38 6.34 -12.75 -6.23
N GLN A 39 5.84 -13.89 -5.74
CA GLN A 39 4.41 -14.18 -5.79
C GLN A 39 3.61 -13.27 -4.85
N THR A 40 4.11 -13.01 -3.65
CA THR A 40 3.49 -12.05 -2.72
C THR A 40 3.49 -10.65 -3.33
N ILE A 41 4.63 -10.21 -3.87
CA ILE A 41 4.76 -8.89 -4.51
C ILE A 41 3.74 -8.73 -5.65
N GLN A 42 3.60 -9.73 -6.52
CA GLN A 42 2.63 -9.68 -7.62
C GLN A 42 1.19 -9.57 -7.09
N LYS A 43 0.83 -10.33 -6.06
CA LYS A 43 -0.53 -10.23 -5.47
C LYS A 43 -0.79 -8.86 -4.86
N THR A 44 0.20 -8.24 -4.22
CA THR A 44 0.08 -6.87 -3.71
C THR A 44 -0.18 -5.86 -4.84
N ILE A 45 0.52 -6.00 -5.97
CA ILE A 45 0.29 -5.18 -7.16
C ILE A 45 -1.12 -5.40 -7.71
N ASP A 46 -1.54 -6.66 -7.83
CA ASP A 46 -2.86 -7.00 -8.36
C ASP A 46 -3.99 -6.45 -7.47
N GLU A 47 -3.84 -6.56 -6.14
CA GLU A 47 -4.78 -6.01 -5.16
C GLU A 47 -4.82 -4.47 -5.21
N ALA A 48 -3.68 -3.79 -5.35
CA ALA A 48 -3.64 -2.33 -5.50
C ALA A 48 -4.35 -1.87 -6.79
N ASN A 49 -4.07 -2.52 -7.93
CA ASN A 49 -4.75 -2.24 -9.19
C ASN A 49 -6.25 -2.52 -9.12
N MET A 50 -6.64 -3.58 -8.40
CA MET A 50 -8.04 -3.92 -8.20
C MET A 50 -8.78 -2.83 -7.40
N LEU A 51 -8.19 -2.30 -6.34
CA LEU A 51 -8.78 -1.19 -5.58
C LEU A 51 -8.93 0.07 -6.46
N LEU A 52 -7.87 0.44 -7.18
CA LEU A 52 -7.89 1.57 -8.13
C LEU A 52 -8.99 1.43 -9.19
N THR A 53 -9.24 0.20 -9.66
CA THR A 53 -10.26 -0.08 -10.69
C THR A 53 -11.67 -0.15 -10.11
N ALA A 54 -11.83 -0.72 -8.91
CA ALA A 54 -13.12 -0.89 -8.25
C ALA A 54 -13.70 0.42 -7.73
N TYR A 55 -12.83 1.35 -7.32
CA TYR A 55 -13.20 2.64 -6.73
C TYR A 55 -12.50 3.79 -7.48
N PRO A 56 -13.00 4.16 -8.67
CA PRO A 56 -12.38 5.22 -9.48
C PRO A 56 -12.58 6.63 -8.91
N GLU A 57 -13.53 6.81 -7.99
CA GLU A 57 -13.77 8.08 -7.30
C GLU A 57 -12.94 8.13 -6.01
N GLU A 58 -12.07 9.14 -5.87
CA GLU A 58 -11.10 9.24 -4.75
C GLU A 58 -11.77 9.12 -3.37
N LYS A 59 -12.94 9.72 -3.18
CA LYS A 59 -13.64 9.69 -1.89
C LYS A 59 -14.09 8.28 -1.51
N GLU A 60 -14.49 7.46 -2.48
CA GLU A 60 -14.87 6.06 -2.23
C GLU A 60 -13.63 5.22 -1.97
N LEU A 61 -12.55 5.47 -2.72
CA LEU A 61 -11.26 4.82 -2.55
C LEU A 61 -10.64 5.12 -1.18
N GLU A 62 -10.71 6.36 -0.69
CA GLU A 62 -10.23 6.75 0.64
C GLU A 62 -10.95 5.97 1.76
N LEU A 63 -12.26 5.73 1.64
CA LEU A 63 -13.03 4.96 2.62
C LEU A 63 -12.59 3.50 2.65
N GLU A 64 -12.41 2.89 1.47
CA GLU A 64 -12.01 1.49 1.33
C GLU A 64 -10.54 1.30 1.73
N PHE A 65 -9.67 2.26 1.42
CA PHE A 65 -8.30 2.26 1.89
C PHE A 65 -8.22 2.41 3.41
N ALA A 66 -9.06 3.27 4.02
CA ALA A 66 -9.09 3.43 5.47
C ALA A 66 -9.54 2.14 6.19
N ASP A 67 -10.51 1.41 5.65
CA ASP A 67 -10.90 0.08 6.15
C ASP A 67 -9.75 -0.92 6.02
N LEU A 68 -9.06 -0.93 4.87
CA LEU A 68 -7.88 -1.78 4.64
C LEU A 68 -6.71 -1.48 5.59
N ALA A 69 -6.49 -0.20 5.89
CA ALA A 69 -5.42 0.26 6.75
C ALA A 69 -5.71 0.05 8.23
N GLU A 70 -6.98 -0.15 8.61
CA GLU A 70 -7.44 -0.37 9.99
C GLU A 70 -6.90 0.68 10.99
N GLY A 71 -6.62 1.90 10.52
CA GLY A 71 -6.07 2.99 11.32
C GLY A 71 -4.54 2.97 11.54
N GLU A 72 -3.83 1.99 11.00
CA GLU A 72 -2.37 1.86 11.15
C GLU A 72 -1.58 2.82 10.25
N PHE A 73 -2.17 3.26 9.13
CA PHE A 73 -1.49 4.11 8.16
C PHE A 73 -2.44 5.09 7.49
N PHE A 74 -1.95 6.32 7.28
CA PHE A 74 -2.66 7.40 6.60
C PHE A 74 -1.76 8.01 5.51
N PRO A 75 -2.05 7.77 4.21
CA PRO A 75 -1.23 8.29 3.11
C PRO A 75 -1.02 9.81 3.16
N ALA A 76 -2.01 10.55 3.65
CA ALA A 76 -1.97 12.01 3.75
C ALA A 76 -0.81 12.54 4.60
N SER A 77 -0.44 11.82 5.67
CA SER A 77 0.70 12.17 6.52
C SER A 77 2.04 12.05 5.79
N TRP A 78 2.06 11.38 4.64
CA TRP A 78 3.22 11.14 3.79
C TRP A 78 3.16 11.93 2.47
N GLY A 79 2.18 12.83 2.32
CA GLY A 79 2.01 13.66 1.13
C GLY A 79 1.28 13.00 -0.04
N TYR A 80 0.57 11.89 0.20
CA TYR A 80 -0.23 11.18 -0.79
C TYR A 80 -1.71 11.20 -0.43
N ASN A 81 -2.57 11.10 -1.43
CA ASN A 81 -3.94 10.63 -1.23
C ASN A 81 -4.01 9.10 -1.49
N ALA A 82 -5.18 8.48 -1.35
CA ALA A 82 -5.29 7.02 -1.48
C ALA A 82 -4.90 6.56 -2.89
N GLN A 83 -5.39 7.24 -3.94
CA GLN A 83 -5.05 6.93 -5.32
C GLN A 83 -3.55 7.02 -5.60
N SER A 84 -2.93 8.18 -5.32
CA SER A 84 -1.51 8.41 -5.65
C SER A 84 -0.58 7.49 -4.85
N PHE A 85 -0.96 7.09 -3.64
CA PHE A 85 -0.20 6.10 -2.86
C PHE A 85 -0.28 4.70 -3.48
N LEU A 86 -1.47 4.25 -3.88
CA LEU A 86 -1.63 2.95 -4.55
C LEU A 86 -0.93 2.92 -5.91
N GLU A 87 -1.00 4.00 -6.69
CA GLU A 87 -0.25 4.13 -7.94
C GLU A 87 1.27 4.07 -7.70
N LYS A 88 1.77 4.73 -6.64
CA LYS A 88 3.17 4.67 -6.23
C LYS A 88 3.61 3.24 -5.87
N ILE A 89 2.76 2.47 -5.17
CA ILE A 89 3.02 1.05 -4.88
C ILE A 89 3.15 0.26 -6.19
N VAL A 90 2.17 0.36 -7.09
CA VAL A 90 2.15 -0.36 -8.37
C VAL A 90 3.42 -0.05 -9.17
N VAL A 91 3.71 1.24 -9.40
CA VAL A 91 4.88 1.67 -10.18
C VAL A 91 6.21 1.19 -9.59
N THR A 92 6.32 1.16 -8.26
CA THR A 92 7.57 0.81 -7.58
C THR A 92 7.80 -0.69 -7.53
N LEU A 93 6.75 -1.46 -7.27
CA LEU A 93 6.84 -2.92 -7.14
C LEU A 93 6.85 -3.65 -8.50
N SER A 94 6.34 -3.04 -9.57
CA SER A 94 6.40 -3.61 -10.93
C SER A 94 7.77 -3.50 -11.63
N LYS A 95 8.72 -2.76 -11.05
CA LYS A 95 10.13 -2.76 -11.52
C LYS A 95 10.81 -4.08 -11.24
#